data_AF-A0A925FXA3-F1
#
_entry.id   AF-A0A925FXA3-F1
#
_cell.length_a   1.000
_cell.length_b   1.000
_cell.length_c   1.000
_cell.angle_alpha   90.00
_cell.angle_beta   90.00
_cell.angle_gamma   90.00
#
_symmetry.space_group_name_H-M   'P 1'
#
loop_
_entity.id
_entity.type
_entity.pdbx_description
1 polymer ?
#
loop_
_entity_poly.entity_id
_entity_poly.type
_entity_poly.pdbx_seq_one_letter_code
_entity_poly.pdbx_strand_id
1 'polypeptide(L)'
;MRRRIERLTVFFLCFLALTIVPGQTQNLKTSDEAASRKSAGEQAAPANHQANQNFGFVIHGGAGTIVKSNMTPEMEAEYRARLREALLAGYNILKNDGTSLDAVEAAIKIMEDSPLFNAGKGAVFTSEGTIELDASIMDGKTLKAGSVAGVKHLKNPVSVARLVMEQSPHVMLIGDGAEAFAKQKGVELVSEEYFRTERRWQELQRAKEKEKKDAEQPKKTSRNLDAEYPDVTKHGTVGAVALDN
;
A
#
# COMPACT_ATOMS: atom_id res chain seq x y z
N MET A 1 23.38 21.35 -18.12
CA MET A 1 23.74 20.43 -17.03
C MET A 1 22.51 19.57 -16.71
N ARG A 2 22.35 18.43 -17.39
CA ARG A 2 21.22 17.50 -17.18
C ARG A 2 21.47 16.72 -15.90
N ARG A 3 20.64 16.90 -14.86
CA ARG A 3 20.68 16.02 -13.67
C ARG A 3 20.05 14.70 -14.06
N ARG A 4 20.82 13.61 -13.96
CA ARG A 4 20.34 12.24 -14.11
C ARG A 4 19.34 11.94 -12.99
N ILE A 5 18.20 11.38 -13.35
CA ILE A 5 17.32 10.66 -12.43
C ILE A 5 18.07 9.35 -12.13
N GLU A 6 18.81 9.28 -11.02
CA GLU A 6 19.58 8.08 -10.67
C GLU A 6 18.83 7.10 -9.76
N ARG A 7 17.59 7.36 -9.31
CA ARG A 7 16.96 6.48 -8.30
C ARG A 7 15.46 6.35 -8.46
N LEU A 8 15.05 5.41 -9.30
CA LEU A 8 13.77 4.73 -9.19
C LEU A 8 14.01 3.27 -9.59
N THR A 9 14.25 2.40 -8.60
CA THR A 9 14.25 0.95 -8.81
C THR A 9 13.06 0.38 -8.06
N VAL A 10 11.99 0.13 -8.81
CA VAL A 10 10.83 -0.66 -8.38
C VAL A 10 11.15 -2.10 -8.76
N PHE A 11 11.25 -3.00 -7.77
CA PHE A 11 11.20 -4.43 -8.04
C PHE A 11 9.99 -5.02 -7.32
N PHE A 12 8.84 -4.90 -7.99
CA PHE A 12 7.63 -5.67 -7.68
C PHE A 12 7.45 -6.65 -8.82
N LEU A 13 7.34 -7.95 -8.54
CA LEU A 13 7.07 -8.95 -9.57
C LEU A 13 5.57 -8.91 -9.92
N CYS A 14 5.14 -7.80 -10.54
CA CYS A 14 3.89 -7.71 -11.30
C CYS A 14 4.03 -6.55 -12.30
N PHE A 15 3.90 -6.86 -13.59
CA PHE A 15 4.07 -5.92 -14.70
C PHE A 15 3.09 -4.73 -14.58
N LEU A 16 3.59 -3.54 -14.25
CA LEU A 16 2.91 -2.29 -14.55
C LEU A 16 3.90 -1.34 -15.23
N ALA A 17 3.72 -1.14 -16.53
CA ALA A 17 4.45 -0.15 -17.30
C ALA A 17 3.97 1.26 -16.90
N LEU A 18 4.81 2.01 -16.18
CA LEU A 18 4.56 3.42 -15.87
C LEU A 18 5.20 4.30 -16.95
N THR A 19 4.40 4.84 -17.87
CA THR A 19 4.84 5.93 -18.75
C THR A 19 4.61 7.26 -18.06
N ILE A 20 5.68 7.98 -17.73
CA ILE A 20 5.63 9.33 -17.16
C ILE A 20 5.27 10.33 -18.27
N VAL A 21 4.10 10.96 -18.16
CA VAL A 21 3.74 12.15 -18.95
C VAL A 21 4.02 13.39 -18.09
N PRO A 22 4.90 14.32 -18.50
CA PRO A 22 5.11 15.56 -17.77
C PRO A 22 3.93 16.52 -17.99
N GLY A 23 3.08 16.69 -16.97
CA GLY A 23 1.99 17.65 -16.95
C GLY A 23 2.46 19.05 -16.54
N GLN A 24 2.17 20.04 -17.40
CA GLN A 24 2.48 21.45 -17.20
C GLN A 24 1.66 22.07 -16.05
N THR A 25 2.30 22.88 -15.22
CA THR A 25 1.68 23.71 -14.19
C THR A 25 0.93 24.89 -14.84
N GLN A 26 -0.40 24.96 -14.66
CA GLN A 26 -1.17 26.16 -14.95
C GLN A 26 -1.36 26.98 -13.67
N ASN A 27 -0.91 28.24 -13.74
CA ASN A 27 -1.06 29.27 -12.71
C ASN A 27 -2.49 29.83 -12.76
N LEU A 28 -3.27 29.70 -11.68
CA LEU A 28 -4.50 30.46 -11.49
C LEU A 28 -4.15 31.87 -10.98
N LYS A 29 -4.45 32.89 -11.77
CA LYS A 29 -4.46 34.29 -11.34
C LYS A 29 -5.79 34.61 -10.68
N THR A 30 -5.77 35.14 -9.46
CA THR A 30 -6.88 35.90 -8.86
C THR A 30 -6.51 37.38 -8.88
N SER A 31 -7.35 38.20 -9.50
CA SER A 31 -7.34 39.65 -9.41
C SER A 31 -8.16 40.09 -8.20
N ASP A 32 -7.61 41.00 -7.38
CA ASP A 32 -8.19 42.33 -7.16
C ASP A 32 -7.37 43.08 -6.11
N GLU A 33 -6.96 44.30 -6.48
CA GLU A 33 -6.16 45.24 -5.70
C GLU A 33 -7.02 46.37 -5.10
N ALA A 34 -6.40 47.04 -4.11
CA ALA A 34 -6.57 48.43 -3.64
C ALA A 34 -7.47 48.64 -2.41
N ALA A 35 -7.12 49.46 -1.41
CA ALA A 35 -5.91 50.21 -1.06
C ALA A 35 -6.14 50.86 0.33
N SER A 36 -5.09 51.05 1.15
CA SER A 36 -4.89 52.25 2.01
C SER A 36 -3.51 52.24 2.69
N ARG A 37 -2.88 53.43 2.79
CA ARG A 37 -1.48 53.71 3.19
C ARG A 37 -1.35 54.06 4.69
N LYS A 38 -0.22 53.71 5.35
CA LYS A 38 0.86 54.65 5.78
C LYS A 38 1.87 54.06 6.80
N SER A 39 3.15 54.35 6.48
CA SER A 39 4.36 54.67 7.28
C SER A 39 5.00 53.72 8.32
N ALA A 40 6.27 53.43 8.00
CA ALA A 40 7.49 53.45 8.83
C ALA A 40 7.74 52.31 9.84
N GLY A 41 8.74 51.49 9.50
CA GLY A 41 9.41 50.53 10.37
C GLY A 41 10.22 49.55 9.53
N GLU A 42 11.53 49.75 9.43
CA GLU A 42 12.45 48.83 8.77
C GLU A 42 12.56 47.56 9.62
N GLN A 43 11.66 46.60 9.35
CA GLN A 43 11.78 45.23 9.79
C GLN A 43 12.10 44.39 8.56
N ALA A 44 13.26 43.74 8.59
CA ALA A 44 13.63 42.75 7.60
C ALA A 44 12.48 41.76 7.44
N ALA A 45 11.93 41.69 6.22
CA ALA A 45 10.89 40.74 5.89
C ALA A 45 11.36 39.33 6.30
N PRO A 46 10.52 38.51 6.97
CA PRO A 46 10.90 37.14 7.22
C PRO A 46 11.14 36.51 5.85
N ALA A 47 12.33 35.96 5.64
CA ALA A 47 12.63 35.19 4.46
C ALA A 47 11.55 34.10 4.38
N ASN A 48 10.64 34.24 3.42
CA ASN A 48 9.66 33.22 3.11
C ASN A 48 10.40 32.10 2.40
N HIS A 49 11.23 31.37 3.15
CA HIS A 49 11.68 30.04 2.79
C HIS A 49 10.47 29.14 2.93
N GLN A 50 9.57 29.21 1.95
CA GLN A 50 8.76 28.07 1.61
C GLN A 50 9.78 27.03 1.13
N ALA A 51 10.31 26.26 2.09
CA ALA A 51 11.21 25.15 1.82
C ALA A 51 10.57 24.36 0.69
N ASN A 52 11.31 24.20 -0.40
CA ASN A 52 10.83 23.51 -1.57
C ASN A 52 10.67 22.05 -1.16
N GLN A 53 9.49 21.69 -0.64
CA GLN A 53 9.19 20.35 -0.13
C GLN A 53 9.27 19.41 -1.32
N ASN A 54 10.36 18.66 -1.42
CA ASN A 54 10.69 17.83 -2.56
C ASN A 54 10.48 16.35 -2.21
N PHE A 55 9.44 16.06 -1.44
CA PHE A 55 9.04 14.71 -1.10
C PHE A 55 7.82 14.28 -1.94
N GLY A 56 7.68 12.98 -2.15
CA GLY A 56 6.57 12.39 -2.91
C GLY A 56 6.04 11.16 -2.21
N PHE A 57 4.73 10.95 -2.23
CA PHE A 57 4.11 9.79 -1.59
C PHE A 57 2.91 9.28 -2.38
N VAL A 58 2.89 7.98 -2.65
CA VAL A 58 1.82 7.31 -3.39
C VAL A 58 1.47 6.00 -2.68
N ILE A 59 0.18 5.69 -2.60
CA ILE A 59 -0.34 4.42 -2.08
C ILE A 59 -1.33 3.80 -3.06
N HIS A 60 -1.53 2.49 -2.98
CA HIS A 60 -2.65 1.79 -3.61
C HIS A 60 -3.29 0.79 -2.63
N GLY A 61 -4.60 0.55 -2.79
CA GLY A 61 -5.37 -0.45 -2.03
C GLY A 61 -5.91 -1.60 -2.88
N GLY A 62 -5.34 -1.79 -4.07
CA GLY A 62 -5.66 -2.88 -4.97
C GLY A 62 -5.86 -2.39 -6.40
N ALA A 63 -5.75 -3.29 -7.35
CA ALA A 63 -6.14 -3.11 -8.75
C ALA A 63 -7.38 -3.96 -9.06
N GLY A 64 -7.92 -3.83 -10.27
CA GLY A 64 -9.06 -4.61 -10.75
C GLY A 64 -10.32 -3.80 -11.03
N THR A 65 -11.25 -4.40 -11.75
CA THR A 65 -12.53 -3.78 -12.09
C THR A 65 -13.51 -3.98 -10.94
N ILE A 66 -13.65 -2.97 -10.08
CA ILE A 66 -14.80 -2.90 -9.18
C ILE A 66 -16.01 -2.62 -10.05
N VAL A 67 -16.85 -3.63 -10.27
CA VAL A 67 -18.11 -3.45 -10.99
C VAL A 67 -18.94 -2.45 -10.17
N LYS A 68 -19.25 -1.29 -10.76
CA LYS A 68 -19.92 -0.18 -10.06
C LYS A 68 -21.25 -0.60 -9.41
N SER A 69 -21.91 -1.63 -9.94
CA SER A 69 -23.12 -2.24 -9.37
C SER A 69 -22.90 -2.86 -7.99
N ASN A 70 -21.67 -3.24 -7.65
CA ASN A 70 -21.31 -3.89 -6.39
C ASN A 70 -20.67 -2.92 -5.38
N MET A 71 -20.58 -1.62 -5.73
CA MET A 71 -20.02 -0.58 -4.88
C MET A 71 -21.13 0.38 -4.47
N THR A 72 -21.56 0.31 -3.21
CA THR A 72 -22.49 1.32 -2.69
C THR A 72 -21.74 2.62 -2.40
N PRO A 73 -22.43 3.79 -2.42
CA PRO A 73 -21.81 5.07 -2.06
C PRO A 73 -21.15 5.06 -0.67
N GLU A 74 -21.74 4.33 0.28
CA GLU A 74 -21.25 4.19 1.65
C GLU A 74 -19.93 3.39 1.66
N MET A 75 -19.90 2.26 0.95
CA MET A 75 -18.70 1.45 0.81
C MET A 75 -17.58 2.24 0.12
N GLU A 76 -17.88 2.97 -0.95
CA GLU A 76 -16.91 3.86 -1.61
C GLU A 76 -16.36 4.92 -0.64
N ALA A 77 -17.23 5.54 0.15
CA ALA A 77 -16.84 6.52 1.15
C ALA A 77 -15.91 5.92 2.21
N GLU A 78 -16.19 4.70 2.68
CA GLU A 78 -15.32 3.97 3.62
C GLU A 78 -13.93 3.69 3.04
N TYR A 79 -13.85 3.18 1.81
CA TYR A 79 -12.57 2.95 1.14
C TYR A 79 -11.78 4.26 0.98
N ARG A 80 -12.44 5.33 0.53
CA ARG A 80 -11.81 6.65 0.36
C ARG A 80 -11.33 7.23 1.69
N ALA A 81 -12.13 7.11 2.75
CA ALA A 81 -11.77 7.58 4.07
C ALA A 81 -10.53 6.85 4.59
N ARG A 82 -10.49 5.52 4.45
CA ARG A 82 -9.35 4.72 4.91
C ARG A 82 -8.09 4.94 4.07
N LEU A 83 -8.20 5.05 2.75
CA LEU A 83 -7.07 5.43 1.88
C LEU A 83 -6.54 6.81 2.25
N ARG A 84 -7.43 7.77 2.54
CA ARG A 84 -7.03 9.10 2.98
C ARG A 84 -6.29 9.06 4.32
N GLU A 85 -6.76 8.25 5.27
CA GLU A 85 -6.09 8.04 6.55
C GLU A 85 -4.65 7.50 6.36
N ALA A 86 -4.49 6.43 5.59
CA ALA A 86 -3.18 5.86 5.27
C ALA A 86 -2.27 6.85 4.55
N LEU A 87 -2.81 7.57 3.56
CA LEU A 87 -2.07 8.59 2.81
C LEU A 87 -1.58 9.71 3.73
N LEU A 88 -2.44 10.22 4.60
CA LEU A 88 -2.12 11.31 5.51
C LEU A 88 -1.10 10.88 6.57
N ALA A 89 -1.13 9.64 7.04
CA ALA A 89 -0.15 9.13 7.99
C ALA A 89 1.28 9.18 7.42
N GLY A 90 1.50 8.61 6.23
CA GLY A 90 2.81 8.67 5.57
C GLY A 90 3.19 10.08 5.12
N TYR A 91 2.24 10.85 4.58
CA TYR A 91 2.46 12.25 4.20
C TYR A 91 2.93 13.11 5.38
N ASN A 92 2.31 12.96 6.56
CA ASN A 92 2.66 13.74 7.74
C ASN A 92 4.06 13.39 8.27
N ILE A 93 4.52 12.14 8.10
CA ILE A 93 5.90 11.75 8.43
C ILE A 93 6.88 12.50 7.52
N LEU A 94 6.68 12.44 6.20
CA LEU A 94 7.56 13.12 5.23
C LEU A 94 7.53 14.65 5.40
N LYS A 95 6.35 15.23 5.65
CA LYS A 95 6.19 16.66 5.89
C LYS A 95 7.00 17.17 7.09
N ASN A 96 7.25 16.30 8.07
CA ASN A 96 8.01 16.61 9.28
C ASN A 96 9.43 16.05 9.22
N ASP A 97 10.02 15.94 8.03
CA ASP A 97 11.39 15.47 7.77
C ASP A 97 11.67 14.04 8.26
N GLY A 98 10.63 13.22 8.37
CA GLY A 98 10.75 11.79 8.63
C GLY A 98 11.19 11.00 7.39
N THR A 99 11.57 9.74 7.59
CA THR A 99 12.12 8.92 6.50
C THR A 99 11.04 8.32 5.61
N SER A 100 11.40 8.05 4.35
CA SER A 100 10.60 7.30 3.40
C SER A 100 10.22 5.91 3.91
N LEU A 101 11.11 5.23 4.64
CA LEU A 101 10.83 3.94 5.30
C LEU A 101 9.73 4.04 6.36
N ASP A 102 9.79 5.05 7.23
CA ASP A 102 8.77 5.28 8.25
C ASP A 102 7.41 5.62 7.62
N ALA A 103 7.43 6.43 6.55
CA ALA A 103 6.23 6.84 5.84
C ALA A 103 5.50 5.67 5.18
N VAL A 104 6.23 4.78 4.48
CA VAL A 104 5.61 3.60 3.86
C VAL A 104 5.09 2.62 4.90
N GLU A 105 5.86 2.35 5.96
CA GLU A 105 5.43 1.43 7.01
C GLU A 105 4.15 1.92 7.69
N ALA A 106 4.10 3.20 8.07
CA ALA A 106 2.94 3.78 8.75
C ALA A 106 1.65 3.68 7.91
N ALA A 107 1.73 3.98 6.61
CA ALA A 107 0.58 3.88 5.72
C ALA A 107 0.13 2.43 5.53
N ILE A 108 1.06 1.50 5.32
CA ILE A 108 0.72 0.09 5.09
C ILE A 108 0.12 -0.53 6.35
N LYS A 109 0.60 -0.21 7.55
CA LYS A 109 -0.01 -0.69 8.80
C LYS A 109 -1.48 -0.30 8.94
N ILE A 110 -1.85 0.92 8.54
CA ILE A 110 -3.27 1.36 8.55
C ILE A 110 -4.11 0.53 7.58
N MET A 111 -3.53 0.14 6.45
CA MET A 111 -4.21 -0.68 5.45
C MET A 111 -4.28 -2.16 5.88
N GLU A 112 -3.22 -2.69 6.49
CA GLU A 112 -3.21 -4.05 7.10
C GLU A 112 -4.16 -4.15 8.30
N ASP A 113 -4.37 -3.09 9.06
CA ASP A 113 -5.31 -3.08 10.18
C ASP A 113 -6.78 -2.94 9.72
N SER A 114 -7.02 -2.72 8.43
CA SER A 114 -8.34 -2.44 7.85
C SER A 114 -8.94 -3.64 7.12
N PRO A 115 -10.14 -4.11 7.50
CA PRO A 115 -10.82 -5.27 6.87
C PRO A 115 -11.24 -5.05 5.40
N LEU A 116 -11.05 -3.84 4.89
CA LEU A 116 -11.42 -3.45 3.53
C LEU A 116 -10.42 -3.99 2.50
N PHE A 117 -9.14 -4.05 2.84
CA PHE A 117 -8.08 -4.42 1.88
C PHE A 117 -7.70 -5.89 1.99
N ASN A 118 -7.10 -6.46 0.94
CA ASN A 118 -6.53 -7.80 0.99
C ASN A 118 -5.08 -7.74 1.51
N ALA A 119 -4.93 -7.40 2.79
CA ALA A 119 -3.65 -7.41 3.50
C ALA A 119 -3.95 -7.39 5.01
N GLY A 120 -3.19 -8.15 5.81
CA GLY A 120 -3.45 -8.26 7.24
C GLY A 120 -4.93 -8.60 7.49
N LYS A 121 -5.61 -7.78 8.29
CA LYS A 121 -7.04 -7.89 8.54
C LYS A 121 -7.83 -7.75 7.25
N GLY A 122 -8.64 -8.75 6.91
CA GLY A 122 -9.37 -8.77 5.63
C GLY A 122 -8.60 -9.41 4.48
N ALA A 123 -7.50 -10.09 4.77
CA ALA A 123 -6.84 -11.00 3.84
C ALA A 123 -7.81 -12.08 3.31
N VAL A 124 -7.58 -12.49 2.07
CA VAL A 124 -8.28 -13.60 1.44
C VAL A 124 -7.84 -14.92 2.06
N PHE A 125 -8.74 -15.90 2.00
CA PHE A 125 -8.45 -17.24 2.47
C PHE A 125 -7.70 -18.07 1.42
N THR A 126 -6.86 -18.97 1.90
CA THR A 126 -6.32 -20.07 1.10
C THR A 126 -7.43 -21.04 0.69
N SER A 127 -7.12 -21.97 -0.21
CA SER A 127 -8.01 -23.06 -0.60
C SER A 127 -8.40 -23.96 0.60
N GLU A 128 -7.53 -24.06 1.60
CA GLU A 128 -7.78 -24.80 2.85
C GLU A 128 -8.65 -24.01 3.85
N GLY A 129 -8.89 -22.72 3.61
CA GLY A 129 -9.65 -21.87 4.52
C GLY A 129 -8.82 -21.30 5.67
N THR A 130 -7.50 -21.26 5.51
CA THR A 130 -6.54 -20.58 6.41
C THR A 130 -6.20 -19.19 5.87
N ILE A 131 -5.45 -18.40 6.66
CA ILE A 131 -4.88 -17.12 6.21
C ILE A 131 -3.36 -17.25 6.12
N GLU A 132 -2.80 -16.81 5.00
CA GLU A 132 -1.35 -16.73 4.78
C GLU A 132 -1.03 -15.35 4.22
N LEU A 133 -0.05 -14.69 4.84
CA LEU A 133 0.29 -13.30 4.56
C LEU A 133 1.73 -13.20 4.08
N ASP A 134 1.95 -12.25 3.18
CA ASP A 134 3.26 -11.90 2.65
C ASP A 134 3.45 -10.38 2.73
N ALA A 135 4.68 -9.93 3.00
CA ALA A 135 5.04 -8.52 2.91
C ALA A 135 6.53 -8.33 2.65
N SER A 136 6.88 -7.21 2.04
CA SER A 136 8.25 -6.81 1.77
C SER A 136 8.43 -5.30 1.89
N ILE A 137 9.62 -4.86 2.29
CA ILE A 137 10.03 -3.46 2.35
C ILE A 137 11.48 -3.33 1.86
N MET A 138 11.80 -2.20 1.23
CA MET A 138 13.13 -1.93 0.69
C MET A 138 13.52 -0.46 0.88
N ASP A 139 14.77 -0.23 1.27
CA ASP A 139 15.40 1.09 1.29
C ASP A 139 16.15 1.34 -0.03
N GLY A 140 15.70 2.33 -0.80
CA GLY A 140 16.34 2.72 -2.06
C GLY A 140 17.73 3.34 -1.91
N LYS A 141 18.10 3.84 -0.73
CA LYS A 141 19.41 4.45 -0.48
C LYS A 141 20.48 3.40 -0.21
N THR A 142 20.16 2.40 0.61
CA THR A 142 21.12 1.37 1.04
C THR A 142 20.97 0.05 0.28
N LEU A 143 19.90 -0.10 -0.50
CA LEU A 143 19.50 -1.35 -1.15
C LEU A 143 19.20 -2.50 -0.17
N LYS A 144 19.12 -2.21 1.13
CA LYS A 144 18.65 -3.17 2.11
C LYS A 144 17.17 -3.47 1.85
N ALA A 145 16.81 -4.73 2.03
CA ALA A 145 15.44 -5.20 1.89
C ALA A 145 15.14 -6.23 2.97
N GLY A 146 13.86 -6.36 3.29
CA GLY A 146 13.36 -7.39 4.19
C GLY A 146 12.00 -7.86 3.73
N SER A 147 11.71 -9.14 3.92
CA SER A 147 10.43 -9.74 3.56
C SER A 147 10.07 -10.93 4.44
N VAL A 148 8.76 -11.13 4.60
CA VAL A 148 8.16 -12.33 5.20
C VAL A 148 7.16 -12.93 4.22
N ALA A 149 7.03 -14.26 4.23
CA ALA A 149 6.03 -14.94 3.41
C ALA A 149 5.42 -16.16 4.13
N GLY A 150 4.17 -16.48 3.82
CA GLY A 150 3.43 -17.61 4.39
C GLY A 150 3.26 -17.51 5.91
N VAL A 151 3.23 -16.29 6.47
CA VAL A 151 3.03 -16.08 7.91
C VAL A 151 1.54 -16.02 8.23
N LYS A 152 1.16 -16.49 9.42
CA LYS A 152 -0.25 -16.69 9.80
C LYS A 152 -0.67 -15.87 11.00
N HIS A 153 0.29 -15.45 11.83
CA HIS A 153 0.01 -14.83 13.13
C HIS A 153 0.62 -13.43 13.30
N LEU A 154 1.20 -12.86 12.23
CA LEU A 154 1.78 -11.52 12.27
C LEU A 154 0.71 -10.49 11.93
N LYS A 155 0.29 -9.71 12.94
CA LYS A 155 -0.74 -8.66 12.77
C LYS A 155 -0.40 -7.72 11.62
N ASN A 156 0.85 -7.27 11.60
CA ASN A 156 1.38 -6.35 10.60
C ASN A 156 2.64 -6.94 9.93
N PRO A 157 2.49 -7.75 8.87
CA PRO A 157 3.62 -8.35 8.17
C PRO A 157 4.66 -7.33 7.67
N VAL A 158 4.26 -6.11 7.26
CA VAL A 158 5.20 -5.06 6.82
C VAL A 158 6.20 -4.66 7.91
N SER A 159 5.76 -4.60 9.18
CA SER A 159 6.63 -4.28 10.30
C SER A 159 7.66 -5.38 10.55
N VAL A 160 7.28 -6.64 10.37
CA VAL A 160 8.22 -7.75 10.54
C VAL A 160 9.17 -7.84 9.35
N ALA A 161 8.71 -7.55 8.13
CA ALA A 161 9.59 -7.38 6.98
C ALA A 161 10.67 -6.32 7.24
N ARG A 162 10.30 -5.19 7.89
CA ARG A 162 11.28 -4.18 8.31
C ARG A 162 12.24 -4.70 9.39
N LEU A 163 11.76 -5.46 10.36
CA LEU A 163 12.63 -6.10 11.36
C LEU A 163 13.61 -7.09 10.73
N VAL A 164 13.21 -7.84 9.70
CA VAL A 164 14.12 -8.72 8.94
C VAL A 164 15.23 -7.89 8.31
N MET A 165 14.88 -6.77 7.67
CA MET A 165 15.84 -5.85 7.03
C MET A 165 16.83 -5.23 8.03
N GLU A 166 16.36 -4.80 9.19
CA GLU A 166 17.14 -3.99 10.14
C GLU A 166 17.87 -4.82 11.19
N GLN A 167 17.31 -5.97 11.57
CA GLN A 167 17.73 -6.73 12.77
C GLN A 167 18.05 -8.19 12.49
N SER A 168 18.30 -8.54 11.24
CA SER A 168 18.80 -9.85 10.81
C SER A 168 19.87 -9.68 9.72
N PRO A 169 20.70 -10.70 9.46
CA PRO A 169 21.61 -10.72 8.32
C PRO A 169 20.94 -11.19 7.01
N HIS A 170 19.61 -11.41 7.02
CA HIS A 170 18.86 -12.02 5.92
C HIS A 170 17.92 -11.02 5.24
N VAL A 171 17.53 -11.32 4.00
CA VAL A 171 16.53 -10.55 3.25
C VAL A 171 15.13 -11.15 3.40
N MET A 172 15.00 -12.48 3.48
CA MET A 172 13.70 -13.14 3.48
C MET A 172 13.64 -14.24 4.54
N LEU A 173 12.55 -14.25 5.31
CA LEU A 173 12.17 -15.35 6.20
C LEU A 173 10.76 -15.82 5.83
N ILE A 174 10.44 -17.09 6.09
CA ILE A 174 9.13 -17.66 5.74
C ILE A 174 8.52 -18.47 6.88
N GLY A 175 7.19 -18.54 6.90
CA GLY A 175 6.39 -19.38 7.80
C GLY A 175 6.80 -19.27 9.27
N ASP A 176 6.85 -20.42 9.93
CA ASP A 176 7.18 -20.53 11.36
C ASP A 176 8.54 -19.90 11.71
N GLY A 177 9.52 -19.93 10.80
CA GLY A 177 10.82 -19.31 11.00
C GLY A 177 10.75 -17.80 11.11
N ALA A 178 9.91 -17.16 10.29
CA ALA A 178 9.64 -15.73 10.36
C ALA A 178 8.89 -15.35 11.65
N GLU A 179 7.93 -16.17 12.09
CA GLU A 179 7.19 -15.92 13.33
C GLU A 179 8.03 -16.13 14.59
N ALA A 180 8.91 -17.14 14.59
CA ALA A 180 9.88 -17.34 15.65
C ALA A 180 10.85 -16.16 15.76
N PHE A 181 11.34 -15.64 14.63
CA PHE A 181 12.12 -14.42 14.60
C PHE A 181 11.34 -13.23 15.14
N ALA A 182 10.09 -13.03 14.72
CA ALA A 182 9.24 -11.94 15.19
C ALA A 182 9.06 -11.98 16.72
N LYS A 183 8.79 -13.17 17.29
CA LYS A 183 8.73 -13.40 18.74
C LYS A 183 10.03 -13.02 19.46
N GLN A 184 11.19 -13.40 18.90
CA GLN A 184 12.49 -13.02 19.47
C GLN A 184 12.72 -11.50 19.47
N LYS A 185 12.11 -10.79 18.52
CA LYS A 185 12.12 -9.32 18.45
C LYS A 185 11.02 -8.65 19.27
N GLY A 186 10.26 -9.42 20.06
CA GLY A 186 9.21 -8.91 20.93
C GLY A 186 7.90 -8.57 20.22
N VAL A 187 7.68 -9.07 19.00
CA VAL A 187 6.41 -8.92 18.29
C VAL A 187 5.38 -9.88 18.87
N GLU A 188 4.23 -9.34 19.27
CA GLU A 188 3.08 -10.13 19.71
C GLU A 188 2.41 -10.80 18.50
N LEU A 189 2.15 -12.10 18.63
CA LEU A 189 1.41 -12.86 17.64
C LEU A 189 -0.09 -12.77 17.92
N VAL A 190 -0.90 -12.65 16.86
CA VAL A 190 -2.36 -12.66 16.94
C VAL A 190 -2.93 -13.97 16.43
N SER A 191 -4.11 -14.34 16.90
CA SER A 191 -4.86 -15.49 16.37
C SER A 191 -5.25 -15.27 14.90
N GLU A 192 -5.33 -16.34 14.11
CA GLU A 192 -5.82 -16.29 12.73
C GLU A 192 -7.22 -15.63 12.61
N GLU A 193 -8.05 -15.76 13.67
CA GLU A 193 -9.37 -15.12 13.77
C GLU A 193 -9.33 -13.59 13.67
N TYR A 194 -8.20 -12.95 14.00
CA TYR A 194 -8.04 -11.51 13.84
C TYR A 194 -8.17 -11.08 12.37
N PHE A 195 -7.67 -11.90 11.44
CA PHE A 195 -7.63 -11.59 10.02
C PHE A 195 -8.95 -11.90 9.31
N ARG A 196 -9.72 -12.85 9.87
CA ARG A 196 -10.98 -13.33 9.31
C ARG A 196 -12.00 -12.21 9.18
N THR A 197 -12.64 -12.16 8.01
CA THR A 197 -13.87 -11.40 7.80
C THR A 197 -14.90 -12.28 7.11
N GLU A 198 -16.17 -12.09 7.46
CA GLU A 198 -17.24 -12.90 6.87
C GLU A 198 -17.34 -12.68 5.36
N ARG A 199 -17.10 -11.45 4.90
CA ARG A 199 -17.05 -11.11 3.47
C ARG A 199 -16.06 -11.99 2.71
N ARG A 200 -14.81 -12.09 3.20
CA ARG A 200 -13.76 -12.91 2.57
C ARG A 200 -14.03 -14.40 2.68
N TRP A 201 -14.65 -14.84 3.77
CA TRP A 201 -15.05 -16.24 3.92
C TRP A 201 -16.09 -16.65 2.87
N GLN A 202 -17.10 -15.80 2.67
CA GLN A 202 -18.12 -16.02 1.65
C GLN A 202 -17.54 -15.96 0.22
N GLU A 203 -16.50 -15.15 -0.02
CA GLU A 203 -15.75 -15.16 -1.28
C GLU A 203 -15.08 -16.53 -1.53
N LEU A 204 -14.46 -17.15 -0.52
CA LEU A 204 -13.90 -18.49 -0.62
C LEU A 204 -14.97 -19.54 -0.93
N GLN A 205 -16.12 -19.51 -0.24
CA GLN A 205 -17.19 -20.49 -0.47
C GLN A 205 -17.69 -20.43 -1.92
N ARG A 206 -17.92 -19.21 -2.44
CA ARG A 206 -18.31 -19.01 -3.85
C ARG A 206 -17.24 -19.51 -4.82
N ALA A 207 -15.96 -19.29 -4.51
CA ALA A 207 -14.86 -19.80 -5.34
C ALA A 207 -14.85 -21.34 -5.38
N LYS A 208 -14.97 -22.01 -4.22
CA LYS A 208 -15.03 -23.47 -4.12
C LYS A 208 -16.23 -24.07 -4.86
N GLU A 209 -17.40 -23.43 -4.76
CA GLU A 209 -18.58 -23.87 -5.51
C GLU A 209 -18.41 -23.74 -7.02
N LYS A 210 -17.80 -22.65 -7.47
CA LYS A 210 -17.49 -22.44 -8.89
C LYS A 210 -16.52 -23.48 -9.42
N GLU A 211 -15.43 -23.74 -8.69
CA GLU A 211 -14.44 -24.76 -9.06
C GLU A 211 -15.07 -26.16 -9.19
N LYS A 212 -15.98 -26.53 -8.29
CA LYS A 212 -16.74 -27.79 -8.39
C LYS A 212 -17.59 -27.86 -9.66
N LYS A 213 -18.34 -26.79 -9.96
CA LYS A 213 -19.19 -26.71 -11.16
C LYS A 213 -18.36 -26.78 -12.45
N ASP A 214 -17.22 -26.11 -12.47
CA ASP A 214 -16.31 -26.11 -13.62
C ASP A 214 -15.65 -27.50 -13.82
N ALA A 215 -15.39 -28.24 -12.74
CA ALA A 215 -14.87 -29.61 -12.79
C ALA A 215 -15.92 -30.63 -13.30
N GLU A 216 -17.20 -30.43 -12.98
CA GLU A 216 -18.31 -31.30 -13.41
C GLU A 216 -18.75 -31.05 -14.87
N GLN A 217 -18.48 -29.86 -15.42
CA GLN A 217 -18.80 -29.49 -16.80
C GLN A 217 -17.57 -28.90 -17.52
N PRO A 218 -16.62 -29.74 -17.97
CA PRO A 218 -15.44 -29.26 -18.68
C PRO A 218 -15.84 -28.60 -20.01
N LYS A 219 -15.96 -27.28 -20.04
CA LYS A 219 -16.21 -26.51 -21.25
C LYS A 219 -15.05 -26.72 -22.23
N LYS A 220 -15.34 -27.30 -23.40
CA LYS A 220 -14.43 -27.30 -24.57
C LYS A 220 -14.43 -25.91 -25.20
N THR A 221 -13.76 -24.95 -24.57
CA THR A 221 -13.50 -23.65 -25.20
C THR A 221 -12.07 -23.25 -24.90
N SER A 222 -11.32 -23.01 -25.99
CA SER A 222 -9.97 -22.49 -26.03
C SER A 222 -9.76 -21.40 -24.98
N ARG A 223 -8.62 -21.47 -24.27
CA ARG A 223 -8.13 -20.46 -23.32
C ARG A 223 -7.97 -19.10 -24.01
N ASN A 224 -9.07 -18.35 -24.15
CA ASN A 224 -9.01 -16.89 -24.21
C ASN A 224 -8.97 -16.44 -22.76
N LEU A 225 -7.76 -16.21 -22.26
CA LEU A 225 -7.47 -15.81 -20.88
C LEU A 225 -7.95 -14.38 -20.55
N ASP A 226 -8.45 -13.63 -21.54
CA ASP A 226 -8.59 -12.17 -21.43
C ASP A 226 -10.03 -11.64 -21.47
N ALA A 227 -11.07 -12.50 -21.55
CA ALA A 227 -12.42 -12.02 -21.90
C ALA A 227 -13.57 -12.27 -20.90
N GLU A 228 -13.37 -13.02 -19.80
CA GLU A 228 -14.52 -13.37 -18.93
C GLU A 228 -14.15 -13.56 -17.45
N TYR A 229 -13.32 -12.68 -16.92
CA TYR A 229 -13.17 -12.55 -15.47
C TYR A 229 -13.31 -11.07 -15.11
N PRO A 230 -14.38 -10.64 -14.43
CA PRO A 230 -14.21 -9.53 -13.49
C PRO A 230 -13.24 -10.07 -12.44
N ASP A 231 -11.96 -9.85 -12.69
CA ASP A 231 -10.83 -10.27 -11.87
C ASP A 231 -10.80 -9.40 -10.61
N VAL A 232 -11.73 -9.67 -9.70
CA VAL A 232 -11.85 -9.00 -8.40
C VAL A 232 -11.24 -9.83 -7.27
N THR A 233 -10.87 -11.10 -7.53
CA THR A 233 -10.40 -12.02 -6.49
C THR A 233 -8.89 -11.97 -6.29
N LYS A 234 -8.10 -11.59 -7.31
CA LYS A 234 -6.62 -11.65 -7.23
C LYS A 234 -5.93 -10.30 -7.00
N HIS A 235 -6.61 -9.17 -7.21
CA HIS A 235 -5.94 -7.87 -7.31
C HIS A 235 -6.08 -6.94 -6.09
N GLY A 236 -6.57 -7.41 -4.95
CA GLY A 236 -6.89 -6.55 -3.79
C GLY A 236 -5.73 -6.07 -2.90
N THR A 237 -4.47 -6.15 -3.33
CA THR A 237 -3.28 -5.94 -2.48
C THR A 237 -3.02 -4.46 -2.16
N VAL A 238 -2.20 -4.21 -1.13
CA VAL A 238 -1.82 -2.87 -0.70
C VAL A 238 -0.36 -2.58 -1.04
N GLY A 239 -0.01 -1.31 -1.22
CA GLY A 239 1.36 -0.91 -1.50
C GLY A 239 1.55 0.60 -1.38
N ALA A 240 2.80 1.01 -1.12
CA ALA A 240 3.19 2.40 -0.94
C ALA A 240 4.59 2.64 -1.49
N VAL A 241 4.83 3.84 -2.01
CA VAL A 241 6.15 4.33 -2.40
C VAL A 241 6.34 5.76 -1.91
N ALA A 242 7.54 6.06 -1.41
CA ALA A 242 7.89 7.35 -0.84
C ALA A 242 9.23 7.85 -1.38
N LEU A 243 9.34 9.16 -1.53
CA LEU A 243 10.58 9.91 -1.70
C LEU A 243 10.63 10.93 -0.56
N ASP A 244 11.66 10.88 0.28
CA ASP A 244 11.94 11.86 1.32
C ASP A 244 12.85 13.00 0.80
N ASN A 245 13.06 14.02 1.63
CA ASN A 245 13.82 15.24 1.31
C ASN A 245 15.34 15.01 1.16
#